data_AF-A0A9D8SYS3-F1
#
_entry.id   AF-A0A9D8SYS3-F1
#
_cell.length_a   1.000
_cell.length_b   1.000
_cell.length_c   1.000
_cell.angle_alpha   90.00
_cell.angle_beta   90.00
_cell.angle_gamma   90.00
#
_symmetry.space_group_name_H-M   'P 1'
#
loop_
_entity.id
_entity.type
_entity.pdbx_description
1 polymer ?
#
loop_
_entity_poly.entity_id
_entity_poly.type
_entity_poly.pdbx_seq_one_letter_code
_entity_poly.pdbx_strand_id
1 'polypeptide(L)'
;LMQSDINTAISISDGTRTERLVVVATKPVVEDYSSAEVISCDGRVDVQIVSCKRNGSELEFNYTLTNNGLGPISDLRIFFPNKCNLSGYEQTIIYDNLGNEYDSYKYTFRGEIYNNSSSTYNRGITDDFPEALPCKASLSISDFSPNAKSINIKLSVCIYDYGVNPARKYIYFKNVPIY
;
A
#
# COMPACT_ATOMS: atom_id res chain seq x y z
N LEU A 1 23.69 0.68 -13.90
CA LEU A 1 23.86 -0.26 -15.04
C LEU A 1 22.71 -0.01 -15.99
N MET A 2 22.98 0.46 -17.22
CA MET A 2 21.92 0.58 -18.23
C MET A 2 21.45 -0.82 -18.60
N GLN A 3 20.15 -1.08 -18.40
CA GLN A 3 19.52 -2.37 -18.60
C GLN A 3 18.91 -2.39 -20.01
N SER A 4 19.33 -3.33 -20.85
CA SER A 4 18.92 -3.38 -22.26
C SER A 4 17.59 -4.10 -22.44
N ASP A 5 16.60 -3.41 -23.00
CA ASP A 5 15.38 -4.02 -23.52
C ASP A 5 15.69 -4.85 -24.78
N ILE A 6 15.06 -6.01 -24.92
CA ILE A 6 15.13 -6.79 -26.16
C ILE A 6 14.01 -6.28 -27.07
N ASN A 7 14.39 -5.57 -28.12
CA ASN A 7 13.49 -5.10 -29.17
C ASN A 7 13.55 -6.07 -30.36
N THR A 8 12.52 -6.89 -30.55
CA THR A 8 12.36 -7.71 -31.76
C THR A 8 11.29 -7.06 -32.64
N ALA A 9 11.64 -6.76 -33.89
CA ALA A 9 10.66 -6.29 -34.87
C ALA A 9 10.32 -7.41 -35.86
N ILE A 10 9.04 -7.74 -35.97
CA ILE A 10 8.51 -8.63 -37.00
C ILE A 10 7.88 -7.73 -38.06
N SER A 11 8.32 -7.87 -39.31
CA SER A 11 7.73 -7.18 -40.45
C SER A 11 6.92 -8.16 -41.30
N ILE A 12 5.68 -7.80 -41.60
CA ILE A 12 4.79 -8.57 -42.47
C ILE A 12 4.50 -7.69 -43.69
N SER A 13 4.68 -8.22 -44.90
CA SER A 13 4.38 -7.50 -46.14
C SER A 13 3.56 -8.35 -47.09
N ASP A 14 2.59 -7.73 -47.77
CA ASP A 14 1.77 -8.32 -48.83
C ASP A 14 2.17 -7.84 -50.23
N GLY A 15 3.31 -7.13 -50.36
CA GLY A 15 3.79 -6.53 -51.60
C GLY A 15 3.25 -5.13 -51.90
N THR A 16 2.20 -4.67 -51.22
CA THR A 16 1.66 -3.29 -51.34
C THR A 16 1.72 -2.50 -50.03
N ARG A 17 1.79 -3.18 -48.89
CA ARG A 17 2.00 -2.62 -47.57
C ARG A 17 3.01 -3.43 -46.78
N THR A 18 3.65 -2.77 -45.81
CA THR A 18 4.48 -3.41 -44.79
C THR A 18 3.99 -2.94 -43.43
N GLU A 19 3.65 -3.88 -42.56
CA GLU A 19 3.34 -3.62 -41.16
C GLU A 19 4.52 -4.06 -40.29
N ARG A 20 4.84 -3.29 -39.26
CA ARG A 20 5.95 -3.56 -38.35
C ARG A 20 5.39 -3.73 -36.94
N LEU A 21 5.43 -4.97 -36.44
CA LEU A 21 5.15 -5.28 -35.05
C LEU A 21 6.45 -5.19 -34.26
N VAL A 22 6.50 -4.31 -33.26
CA VAL A 22 7.63 -4.22 -32.33
C VAL A 22 7.23 -4.93 -31.04
N VAL A 23 7.92 -6.01 -30.71
CA VAL A 23 7.79 -6.72 -29.45
C VAL A 23 8.90 -6.22 -28.53
N VAL A 24 8.50 -5.56 -27.44
CA VAL A 24 9.41 -5.12 -26.38
C VAL A 24 9.26 -6.09 -25.22
N ALA A 25 10.29 -6.89 -24.96
CA ALA A 25 10.37 -7.73 -23.77
C ALA A 25 11.19 -7.00 -22.71
N THR A 26 10.52 -6.51 -21.66
CA THR A 26 11.18 -5.95 -20.48
C THR A 26 11.47 -7.06 -19.49
N LYS A 27 12.66 -7.04 -18.87
CA LYS A 27 12.91 -7.92 -17.71
C LYS A 27 12.03 -7.46 -16.55
N PRO A 28 11.45 -8.38 -15.76
CA PRO A 28 10.74 -8.00 -14.54
C PRO A 28 11.72 -7.29 -13.62
N VAL A 29 11.37 -6.08 -13.18
CA VAL A 29 12.12 -5.36 -12.17
C VAL A 29 11.96 -6.13 -10.86
N VAL A 30 13.08 -6.54 -10.25
CA VAL A 30 13.06 -7.15 -8.92
C VAL A 30 12.85 -6.02 -7.92
N GLU A 31 11.73 -6.08 -7.21
CA GLU A 31 11.39 -5.13 -6.16
C GLU A 31 12.25 -5.38 -4.92
N ASP A 32 12.90 -4.34 -4.42
CA ASP A 32 13.76 -4.36 -3.24
C ASP A 32 13.32 -3.29 -2.24
N TYR A 33 12.72 -3.74 -1.15
CA TYR A 33 12.22 -2.89 -0.08
C TYR A 33 13.17 -2.80 1.12
N SER A 34 14.40 -3.30 1.00
CA SER A 34 15.37 -3.35 2.12
C SER A 34 15.79 -1.97 2.64
N SER A 35 15.63 -0.91 1.84
CA SER A 35 15.85 0.48 2.27
C SER A 35 14.67 1.10 3.02
N ALA A 36 13.51 0.44 3.01
CA ALA A 36 12.32 0.91 3.73
C ALA A 36 12.45 0.58 5.23
N GLU A 37 11.96 1.48 6.07
CA GLU A 37 11.81 1.22 7.50
C GLU A 37 10.33 0.92 7.78
N VAL A 38 10.06 -0.18 8.49
CA VAL A 38 8.70 -0.59 8.87
C VAL A 38 8.60 -0.60 10.38
N ILE A 39 7.69 0.20 10.93
CA ILE A 39 7.39 0.29 12.35
C ILE A 39 6.02 -0.34 12.58
N SER A 40 5.97 -1.43 13.35
CA SER A 40 4.72 -2.07 13.74
C SER A 40 4.02 -1.36 14.90
N CYS A 41 2.70 -1.54 14.99
CA CYS A 41 1.90 -1.07 16.10
C CYS A 41 2.20 -1.84 17.40
N ASP A 42 2.64 -3.09 17.30
CA ASP A 42 2.98 -3.94 18.45
C ASP A 42 4.06 -4.94 18.04
N GLY A 43 4.92 -5.37 18.98
CA GLY A 43 5.96 -6.38 18.71
C GLY A 43 5.40 -7.76 18.36
N ARG A 44 4.10 -7.98 18.57
CA ARG A 44 3.36 -9.20 18.21
C ARG A 44 2.65 -9.10 16.86
N VAL A 45 2.79 -7.98 16.16
CA VAL A 45 2.21 -7.79 14.82
C VAL A 45 3.33 -7.70 13.81
N ASP A 46 3.42 -8.69 12.93
CA ASP A 46 4.35 -8.68 11.81
C ASP A 46 3.76 -7.86 10.66
N VAL A 47 4.60 -7.02 10.07
CA VAL A 47 4.24 -6.13 8.98
C VAL A 47 5.22 -6.36 7.84
N GLN A 48 4.70 -6.64 6.64
CA GLN A 48 5.54 -6.89 5.46
C GLN A 48 5.05 -6.12 4.25
N ILE A 49 5.95 -5.46 3.54
CA ILE A 49 5.69 -4.86 2.24
C ILE A 49 5.66 -5.98 1.20
N VAL A 50 4.58 -6.08 0.44
CA VAL A 50 4.43 -7.06 -0.63
C VAL A 50 4.81 -6.44 -1.97
N SER A 51 4.30 -5.25 -2.26
CA SER A 51 4.66 -4.49 -3.46
C SER A 51 4.32 -3.00 -3.33
N CYS A 52 4.97 -2.15 -4.11
CA CYS A 52 4.71 -0.73 -4.25
C CYS A 52 5.01 -0.34 -5.69
N LYS A 53 3.96 -0.36 -6.53
CA LYS A 53 4.09 -0.20 -7.98
C LYS A 53 3.37 1.01 -8.47
N ARG A 54 3.96 1.69 -9.45
CA ARG A 54 3.32 2.79 -10.16
C ARG A 54 3.03 2.42 -11.60
N ASN A 55 1.80 2.69 -12.02
CA ASN A 55 1.40 2.65 -13.42
C ASN A 55 0.83 4.02 -13.83
N GLY A 56 1.62 4.81 -14.57
CA GLY A 56 1.26 6.18 -14.90
C GLY A 56 1.12 7.05 -13.64
N SER A 57 -0.08 7.60 -13.41
CA SER A 57 -0.44 8.38 -12.23
C SER A 57 -1.13 7.55 -11.14
N GLU A 58 -1.15 6.22 -11.26
CA GLU A 58 -1.72 5.34 -10.23
C GLU A 58 -0.60 4.64 -9.45
N LEU A 59 -0.68 4.69 -8.12
CA LEU A 59 0.17 3.89 -7.24
C LEU A 59 -0.66 2.79 -6.59
N GLU A 60 -0.14 1.56 -6.60
CA GLU A 60 -0.68 0.45 -5.83
C GLU A 60 0.37 -0.04 -4.82
N PHE A 61 0.05 0.10 -3.54
CA PHE A 61 0.86 -0.39 -2.43
C PHE A 61 0.17 -1.57 -1.75
N ASN A 62 0.81 -2.73 -1.74
CA ASN A 62 0.31 -3.96 -1.13
C ASN A 62 1.19 -4.36 0.05
N TYR A 63 0.57 -4.83 1.11
CA TYR A 63 1.29 -5.27 2.31
C TYR A 63 0.47 -6.32 3.08
N THR A 64 1.09 -6.96 4.07
CA THR A 64 0.41 -7.89 4.97
C THR A 64 0.61 -7.51 6.43
N LEU A 65 -0.42 -7.77 7.23
CA LEU A 65 -0.39 -7.74 8.69
C LEU A 65 -0.62 -9.14 9.23
N THR A 66 0.22 -9.62 10.15
CA THR A 66 0.02 -10.92 10.81
C THR A 66 0.05 -10.72 12.32
N ASN A 67 -1.00 -11.11 13.01
CA ASN A 67 -1.08 -11.09 14.47
C ASN A 67 -0.49 -12.40 15.03
N ASN A 68 0.62 -12.33 15.76
CA ASN A 68 1.35 -13.50 16.26
C ASN A 68 1.31 -13.62 17.79
N GLY A 69 0.37 -12.98 18.47
CA GLY A 69 0.30 -13.10 19.93
C GLY A 69 -0.62 -12.13 20.66
N LEU A 70 -1.52 -11.44 19.95
CA LEU A 70 -2.57 -10.63 20.58
C LEU A 70 -3.80 -11.47 20.95
N GLY A 71 -3.84 -12.76 20.60
CA GLY A 71 -5.08 -13.51 20.53
C GLY A 71 -5.95 -13.05 19.34
N PRO A 72 -7.08 -13.72 19.06
CA PRO A 72 -8.00 -13.28 18.02
C PRO A 72 -8.61 -11.93 18.38
N ILE A 73 -8.57 -10.99 17.45
CA ILE A 73 -9.17 -9.66 17.58
C ILE A 73 -10.42 -9.58 16.71
N SER A 74 -11.52 -9.10 17.28
CA SER A 74 -12.82 -8.94 16.63
C SER A 74 -13.10 -7.50 16.14
N ASP A 75 -12.33 -6.52 16.62
CA ASP A 75 -12.49 -5.11 16.24
C ASP A 75 -11.13 -4.44 16.05
N LEU A 76 -10.47 -4.76 14.94
CA LEU A 76 -9.34 -3.99 14.42
C LEU A 76 -9.88 -2.82 13.60
N ARG A 77 -9.40 -1.62 13.91
CA ARG A 77 -9.69 -0.40 13.16
C ARG A 77 -8.45 0.23 12.58
N ILE A 78 -8.53 0.61 11.31
CA ILE A 78 -7.51 1.41 10.62
C ILE A 78 -8.19 2.66 10.09
N PHE A 79 -7.84 3.83 10.62
CA PHE A 79 -8.54 5.07 10.26
C PHE A 79 -8.05 5.64 8.94
N PHE A 80 -8.93 6.38 8.26
CA PHE A 80 -8.56 7.19 7.10
C PHE A 80 -8.04 8.58 7.50
N PRO A 81 -7.36 9.31 6.60
CA PRO A 81 -6.90 10.67 6.85
C PRO A 81 -8.08 11.54 7.23
N ASN A 82 -7.88 12.43 8.19
CA ASN A 82 -8.93 13.34 8.68
C ASN A 82 -10.18 12.66 9.28
N LYS A 83 -10.16 11.34 9.56
CA LYS A 83 -11.31 10.60 10.13
C LYS A 83 -11.08 10.05 11.54
N CYS A 84 -9.86 10.14 12.07
CA CYS A 84 -9.59 9.76 13.46
C CYS A 84 -9.81 10.95 14.41
N ASN A 85 -10.91 10.92 15.16
CA ASN A 85 -11.24 11.92 16.19
C ASN A 85 -11.14 11.34 17.61
N LEU A 86 -10.44 10.22 17.76
CA LEU A 86 -10.24 9.58 19.07
C LEU A 86 -9.04 10.23 19.76
N SER A 87 -9.23 10.67 21.00
CA SER A 87 -8.15 11.27 21.81
C SER A 87 -6.98 10.30 21.94
N GLY A 88 -5.75 10.78 21.72
CA GLY A 88 -4.53 9.99 21.80
C GLY A 88 -4.22 9.11 20.58
N TYR A 89 -5.05 9.16 19.53
CA TYR A 89 -4.77 8.52 18.25
C TYR A 89 -4.25 9.54 17.24
N GLU A 90 -3.28 9.12 16.45
CA GLU A 90 -2.74 9.92 15.36
C GLU A 90 -3.58 9.72 14.09
N GLN A 91 -3.47 10.63 13.12
CA GLN A 91 -4.16 10.48 11.85
C GLN A 91 -3.36 9.58 10.90
N THR A 92 -4.06 8.94 9.97
CA THR A 92 -3.39 8.32 8.82
C THR A 92 -2.89 9.42 7.90
N ILE A 93 -1.61 9.36 7.54
CA ILE A 93 -0.95 10.34 6.69
C ILE A 93 -0.17 9.59 5.62
N ILE A 94 -0.34 10.01 4.37
CA ILE A 94 0.34 9.44 3.22
C ILE A 94 0.98 10.57 2.44
N TYR A 95 2.28 10.47 2.17
CA TYR A 95 3.01 11.47 1.41
C TYR A 95 4.22 10.89 0.69
N ASP A 96 4.59 11.50 -0.43
CA ASP A 96 5.78 11.09 -1.19
C ASP A 96 7.05 11.82 -0.71
N ASN A 97 8.20 11.44 -1.28
CA ASN A 97 9.49 12.08 -0.99
C ASN A 97 9.64 13.51 -1.54
N LEU A 98 8.65 14.03 -2.27
CA LEU A 98 8.59 15.40 -2.76
C LEU A 98 7.73 16.29 -1.85
N GLY A 99 7.05 15.70 -0.86
CA GLY A 99 6.16 16.40 0.06
C GLY A 99 4.72 16.52 -0.43
N ASN A 100 4.34 15.80 -1.50
CA ASN A 100 2.94 15.74 -1.91
C ASN A 100 2.17 14.82 -0.94
N GLU A 101 1.08 15.31 -0.38
CA GLU A 101 0.19 14.54 0.50
C GLU A 101 -0.98 13.93 -0.28
N TYR A 102 -1.42 12.74 0.14
CA TYR A 102 -2.48 11.98 -0.50
C TYR A 102 -3.56 11.63 0.53
N ASP A 103 -4.71 12.30 0.44
CA ASP A 103 -5.86 12.09 1.33
C ASP A 103 -6.99 11.26 0.68
N SER A 104 -6.99 11.16 -0.65
CA SER A 104 -7.94 10.37 -1.43
C SER A 104 -7.29 9.09 -1.97
N TYR A 105 -7.80 7.94 -1.53
CA TYR A 105 -7.33 6.63 -1.95
C TYR A 105 -8.40 5.56 -1.74
N LYS A 106 -8.25 4.43 -2.45
CA LYS A 106 -8.99 3.20 -2.17
C LYS A 106 -8.16 2.31 -1.28
N TYR A 107 -8.81 1.67 -0.32
CA TYR A 107 -8.15 0.74 0.58
C TYR A 107 -8.80 -0.63 0.47
N THR A 108 -8.00 -1.70 0.45
CA THR A 108 -8.53 -3.05 0.66
C THR A 108 -7.94 -3.71 1.89
N PHE A 109 -8.76 -4.45 2.63
CA PHE A 109 -8.31 -5.27 3.76
C PHE A 109 -9.04 -6.60 3.70
N ARG A 110 -8.28 -7.71 3.70
CA ARG A 110 -8.80 -9.08 3.60
C ARG A 110 -9.75 -9.31 2.40
N GLY A 111 -9.64 -8.51 1.34
CA GLY A 111 -10.46 -8.59 0.13
C GLY A 111 -11.65 -7.62 0.10
N GLU A 112 -11.99 -7.00 1.23
CA GLU A 112 -13.05 -5.99 1.31
C GLU A 112 -12.52 -4.63 0.87
N ILE A 113 -13.32 -3.89 0.09
CA ILE A 113 -12.95 -2.57 -0.43
C ILE A 113 -13.57 -1.48 0.44
N TYR A 114 -12.71 -0.62 0.97
CA TYR A 114 -13.09 0.54 1.76
C TYR A 114 -12.69 1.80 0.99
N ASN A 115 -13.70 2.61 0.65
CA ASN A 115 -13.48 3.90 0.01
C ASN A 115 -13.42 4.98 1.08
N ASN A 116 -12.42 5.86 1.02
CA ASN A 116 -12.45 7.12 1.75
C ASN A 116 -13.51 8.04 1.13
N SER A 117 -14.79 7.74 1.35
CA SER A 117 -15.89 8.61 0.94
C SER A 117 -16.09 9.69 2.00
N SER A 118 -16.53 10.88 1.57
CA SER A 118 -16.78 12.04 2.42
C SER A 118 -17.83 11.83 3.52
N SER A 119 -18.49 10.67 3.60
CA SER A 119 -19.44 10.36 4.65
C SER A 119 -18.81 10.38 6.05
N THR A 120 -19.56 10.87 7.02
CA THR A 120 -19.17 10.97 8.44
C THR A 120 -19.20 9.63 9.17
N TYR A 121 -19.76 8.59 8.55
CA TYR A 121 -19.98 7.27 9.14
C TYR A 121 -18.83 6.31 8.88
N ASN A 122 -18.20 6.37 7.70
CA ASN A 122 -17.07 5.48 7.39
C ASN A 122 -15.76 6.15 7.82
N ARG A 123 -15.35 5.89 9.07
CA ARG A 123 -14.14 6.48 9.67
C ARG A 123 -12.85 5.74 9.30
N GLY A 124 -12.98 4.60 8.63
CA GLY A 124 -11.89 3.69 8.31
C GLY A 124 -12.37 2.25 8.24
N ILE A 125 -11.42 1.34 8.35
CA ILE A 125 -11.63 -0.09 8.33
C ILE A 125 -12.10 -0.53 9.71
N THR A 126 -13.00 -1.50 9.75
CA THR A 126 -13.39 -2.23 10.96
C THR A 126 -13.54 -3.68 10.53
N ASP A 127 -12.69 -4.55 11.06
CA ASP A 127 -12.62 -5.96 10.67
C ASP A 127 -12.00 -6.82 11.78
N ASP A 128 -12.16 -8.13 11.69
CA ASP A 128 -11.46 -9.11 12.51
C ASP A 128 -9.96 -9.12 12.14
N PHE A 129 -9.11 -9.32 13.14
CA PHE A 129 -7.68 -9.57 12.96
C PHE A 129 -7.30 -10.91 13.61
N PRO A 130 -7.44 -12.02 12.84
CA PRO A 130 -7.20 -13.36 13.35
C PRO A 130 -5.72 -13.57 13.72
N GLU A 131 -5.49 -14.42 14.71
CA GLU A 131 -4.16 -14.82 15.12
C GLU A 131 -3.55 -15.82 14.11
N ALA A 132 -2.24 -15.73 13.91
CA ALA A 132 -1.39 -16.56 13.05
C ALA A 132 -1.77 -16.61 11.55
N LEU A 133 -2.63 -15.71 11.07
CA LEU A 133 -3.02 -15.62 9.66
C LEU A 133 -2.62 -14.28 9.06
N PRO A 134 -1.93 -14.26 7.90
CA PRO A 134 -1.59 -13.02 7.23
C PRO A 134 -2.84 -12.39 6.59
N CYS A 135 -3.20 -11.20 7.04
CA CYS A 135 -4.22 -10.36 6.45
C CYS A 135 -3.60 -9.51 5.34
N LYS A 136 -4.05 -9.71 4.10
CA LYS A 136 -3.63 -8.92 2.95
C LYS A 136 -4.32 -7.56 2.94
N ALA A 137 -3.59 -6.52 2.59
CA ALA A 137 -4.10 -5.17 2.48
C ALA A 137 -3.50 -4.45 1.27
N SER A 138 -4.26 -3.51 0.71
CA SER A 138 -3.75 -2.64 -0.35
C SER A 138 -4.24 -1.20 -0.22
N LEU A 139 -3.44 -0.28 -0.77
CA LEU A 139 -3.73 1.13 -0.95
C LEU A 139 -3.55 1.47 -2.42
N SER A 140 -4.60 2.02 -3.05
CA SER A 140 -4.55 2.52 -4.41
C SER A 140 -4.76 4.02 -4.42
N ILE A 141 -3.76 4.76 -4.91
CA ILE A 141 -3.76 6.22 -4.96
C ILE A 141 -3.80 6.65 -6.42
N SER A 142 -4.80 7.45 -6.78
CA SER A 142 -4.88 8.10 -8.09
C SER A 142 -4.17 9.46 -8.06
N ASP A 143 -3.85 10.01 -9.23
CA ASP A 143 -3.15 11.31 -9.38
C ASP A 143 -1.81 11.38 -8.62
N PHE A 144 -1.15 10.23 -8.50
CA PHE A 144 0.15 10.09 -7.87
C PHE A 144 1.27 10.71 -8.71
N SER A 145 2.25 11.33 -8.04
CA SER A 145 3.32 12.06 -8.73
C SER A 145 4.19 11.12 -9.57
N PRO A 146 4.42 11.42 -10.87
CA PRO A 146 5.29 10.59 -11.73
C PRO A 146 6.78 10.73 -11.37
N ASN A 147 7.14 11.75 -10.58
CA ASN A 147 8.52 12.02 -10.19
C ASN A 147 8.87 11.47 -8.81
N ALA A 148 7.88 11.11 -8.00
CA ALA A 148 8.09 10.46 -6.72
C ALA A 148 8.88 9.14 -6.89
N LYS A 149 9.77 8.89 -5.93
CA LYS A 149 10.67 7.73 -5.87
C LYS A 149 10.40 6.85 -4.66
N SER A 150 9.82 7.43 -3.62
CA SER A 150 9.39 6.68 -2.44
C SER A 150 8.15 7.29 -1.82
N ILE A 151 7.43 6.47 -1.06
CA ILE A 151 6.25 6.87 -0.31
C ILE A 151 6.43 6.59 1.20
N ASN A 152 5.78 7.42 2.00
CA ASN A 152 5.66 7.27 3.44
C ASN A 152 4.18 7.10 3.78
N ILE A 153 3.84 6.05 4.53
CA ILE A 153 2.46 5.67 4.87
C ILE A 153 2.40 5.42 6.37
N LYS A 154 1.87 6.38 7.13
CA LYS A 154 1.57 6.21 8.55
C LYS A 154 0.10 5.86 8.68
N LEU A 155 -0.23 4.63 9.06
CA LEU A 155 -1.58 4.16 9.28
C LEU A 155 -1.94 4.31 10.76
N SER A 156 -3.04 4.97 11.07
CA SER A 156 -3.61 5.02 12.41
C SER A 156 -4.34 3.72 12.72
N VAL A 157 -3.96 3.06 13.81
CA VAL A 157 -4.47 1.74 14.19
C VAL A 157 -5.07 1.77 15.60
N CYS A 158 -6.26 1.22 15.73
CA CYS A 158 -6.95 1.00 17.00
C CYS A 158 -7.39 -0.45 17.08
N ILE A 159 -7.22 -1.05 18.25
CA ILE A 159 -7.84 -2.33 18.60
C ILE A 159 -8.90 -2.00 19.64
N TYR A 160 -10.17 -2.22 19.29
CA TYR A 160 -11.31 -1.93 20.13
C TYR A 160 -11.83 -3.19 20.84
N ASP A 161 -10.91 -4.08 21.23
CA ASP A 161 -11.18 -5.23 22.07
C ASP A 161 -10.72 -5.00 23.51
N TYR A 162 -11.57 -5.39 24.47
CA TYR A 162 -11.29 -5.22 25.88
C TYR A 162 -10.00 -5.95 26.28
N GLY A 163 -9.05 -5.20 26.83
CA GLY A 163 -7.79 -5.75 27.37
C GLY A 163 -6.64 -5.84 26.37
N VAL A 164 -6.86 -5.59 25.09
CA VAL A 164 -5.79 -5.58 24.08
C VAL A 164 -5.44 -4.15 23.70
N ASN A 165 -4.25 -3.71 24.10
CA ASN A 165 -3.71 -2.42 23.69
C ASN A 165 -2.42 -2.63 22.91
N PRO A 166 -2.34 -2.19 21.64
CA PRO A 166 -1.08 -2.20 20.92
C PRO A 166 -0.12 -1.18 21.55
N ALA A 167 1.18 -1.50 21.53
CA ALA A 167 2.23 -0.63 22.04
C ALA A 167 2.25 0.78 21.39
N ARG A 168 1.79 0.88 20.15
CA ARG A 168 1.64 2.12 19.37
C ARG A 168 0.27 2.12 18.71
N LYS A 169 -0.27 3.32 18.50
CA LYS A 169 -1.55 3.53 17.80
C LYS A 169 -1.36 3.74 16.30
N TYR A 170 -0.26 3.26 15.74
CA TYR A 170 0.05 3.38 14.32
C TYR A 170 0.94 2.25 13.80
N ILE A 171 0.88 2.01 12.50
CA ILE A 171 1.88 1.29 11.71
C ILE A 171 2.51 2.31 10.76
N TYR A 172 3.82 2.24 10.54
CA TYR A 172 4.50 3.20 9.66
C TYR A 172 5.41 2.51 8.67
N PHE A 173 5.15 2.70 7.38
CA PHE A 173 6.05 2.39 6.30
C PHE A 173 6.77 3.67 5.88
N LYS A 174 8.09 3.71 6.05
CA LYS A 174 8.92 4.90 5.78
C LYS A 174 9.84 4.63 4.61
N ASN A 175 9.95 5.62 3.71
CA ASN A 175 10.82 5.60 2.55
C ASN A 175 10.66 4.33 1.68
N VAL A 176 9.43 3.87 1.48
CA VAL A 176 9.14 2.69 0.64
C VAL A 176 9.47 3.03 -0.82
N PRO A 177 10.46 2.39 -1.46
CA PRO A 177 10.75 2.62 -2.86
C PRO A 177 9.56 2.28 -3.77
N ILE A 178 9.41 3.02 -4.86
CA ILE A 178 8.33 2.84 -5.84
C ILE A 178 8.91 2.24 -7.12
N TYR A 179 8.29 1.17 -7.62
CA TYR A 179 8.71 0.42 -8.80
C TYR A 179 7.79 0.60 -10.00
#